data_AF-A0A2E8V3X7-F1
#
_entry.id   AF-A0A2E8V3X7-F1
#
_cell.length_a   1.000
_cell.length_b   1.000
_cell.length_c   1.000
_cell.angle_alpha   90.00
_cell.angle_beta   90.00
_cell.angle_gamma   90.00
#
_symmetry.space_group_name_H-M   'P 1'
#
loop_
_entity.id
_entity.type
_entity.pdbx_description
1 polymer ?
#
loop_
_entity_poly.entity_id
_entity_poly.type
_entity_poly.pdbx_seq_one_letter_code
_entity_poly.pdbx_strand_id
1 'polypeptide(L)'
;MSFVGLLIGVMLIFEDPDVKGINADGSIDLGPPQTYFEAMFSIGPGTMLIAMLLSSILVYAMTNLRKGIEALVIGLVCTFLIGGFVTMNIEQALSNNLNDAGASNLPLEIKDRAIHASHLFVGNLFLWANFFLEVFRLRKITIIE
;
A
#
# COMPACT_ATOMS: atom_id res chain seq x y z
N MET A 1 0.23 -8.89 -17.99
CA MET A 1 -0.23 -9.06 -16.60
C MET A 1 -0.89 -7.74 -16.19
N SER A 2 -2.21 -7.68 -16.22
CA SER A 2 -2.96 -6.42 -16.11
C SER A 2 -2.98 -5.91 -14.66
N PHE A 3 -3.10 -4.59 -14.51
CA PHE A 3 -3.38 -3.87 -13.27
C PHE A 3 -4.45 -4.55 -12.39
N VAL A 4 -5.45 -5.16 -13.02
CA VAL A 4 -6.52 -5.93 -12.37
C VAL A 4 -5.99 -7.20 -11.68
N GLY A 5 -5.03 -7.90 -12.29
CA GLY A 5 -4.42 -9.09 -11.67
C GLY A 5 -3.58 -8.76 -10.44
N LEU A 6 -2.96 -7.57 -10.39
CA LEU A 6 -2.21 -7.12 -9.22
C LEU A 6 -3.17 -6.72 -8.07
N LEU A 7 -4.31 -6.09 -8.40
CA LEU A 7 -5.38 -5.81 -7.43
C LEU A 7 -5.99 -7.10 -6.85
N ILE A 8 -6.22 -8.12 -7.69
CA ILE A 8 -6.72 -9.43 -7.25
C ILE A 8 -5.69 -10.16 -6.37
N GLY A 9 -4.40 -10.07 -6.70
CA GLY A 9 -3.33 -10.67 -5.90
C GLY A 9 -3.21 -10.08 -4.49
N VAL A 10 -3.50 -8.79 -4.32
CA VAL A 10 -3.54 -8.14 -2.99
C VAL A 10 -4.70 -8.72 -2.16
N MET A 11 -5.88 -8.94 -2.75
CA MET A 11 -7.01 -9.56 -2.03
C MET A 11 -6.66 -10.96 -1.48
N LEU A 12 -5.96 -11.77 -2.27
CA LEU A 12 -5.58 -13.14 -1.88
C LEU A 12 -4.55 -13.21 -0.73
N ILE A 13 -3.72 -12.19 -0.53
CA ILE A 13 -2.74 -12.14 0.58
C ILE A 13 -3.43 -11.84 1.92
N PHE A 14 -4.55 -11.13 1.89
CA PHE A 14 -5.26 -10.71 3.11
C PHE A 14 -6.36 -11.69 3.54
N GLU A 15 -6.64 -12.73 2.73
CA GLU A 15 -7.66 -13.75 2.97
C GLU A 15 -7.10 -15.07 3.55
N ASP A 16 -5.96 -15.07 4.25
CA ASP A 16 -5.48 -16.30 4.91
C ASP A 16 -6.38 -16.67 6.11
N PRO A 17 -7.12 -17.79 6.07
CA PRO A 17 -8.08 -18.17 7.12
C PRO A 17 -7.40 -18.73 8.38
N ASP A 18 -6.12 -19.13 8.31
CA ASP A 18 -5.46 -19.87 9.40
C ASP A 18 -4.83 -18.97 10.48
N VAL A 19 -4.80 -17.64 10.28
CA VAL A 19 -4.17 -16.68 11.21
C VAL A 19 -5.18 -16.00 12.14
N LYS A 20 -6.48 -16.26 11.96
CA LYS A 20 -7.56 -15.56 12.68
C LYS A 20 -7.96 -16.33 13.93
N GLY A 21 -7.92 -15.70 15.12
CA GLY A 21 -8.27 -16.40 16.34
C GLY A 21 -8.24 -15.57 17.61
N ILE A 22 -8.80 -16.15 18.67
CA ILE A 22 -8.65 -15.63 20.03
C ILE A 22 -7.37 -16.24 20.60
N ASN A 23 -6.39 -15.39 20.88
CA ASN A 23 -5.15 -15.80 21.51
C ASN A 23 -5.41 -16.33 22.93
N ALA A 24 -4.47 -17.11 23.46
CA ALA A 24 -4.58 -17.70 24.80
C ALA A 24 -4.70 -16.65 25.94
N ASP A 25 -4.38 -15.39 25.66
CA ASP A 25 -4.53 -14.24 26.57
C ASP A 25 -5.91 -13.55 26.46
N GLY A 26 -6.79 -14.03 25.57
CA GLY A 26 -8.10 -13.44 25.30
C GLY A 26 -8.08 -12.26 24.33
N SER A 27 -6.92 -11.90 23.75
CA SER A 27 -6.84 -10.92 22.68
C SER A 27 -7.36 -11.49 21.36
N ILE A 28 -7.97 -10.64 20.54
CA ILE A 28 -8.46 -11.02 19.22
C ILE A 28 -7.38 -10.67 18.20
N ASP A 29 -6.86 -11.68 17.50
CA ASP A 29 -5.98 -11.49 16.35
C ASP A 29 -6.80 -11.56 15.07
N LEU A 30 -6.86 -10.42 14.36
CA LEU A 30 -7.60 -10.27 13.12
C LEU A 30 -6.72 -10.52 11.89
N GLY A 31 -5.48 -10.96 12.08
CA GLY A 31 -4.57 -11.40 11.05
C GLY A 31 -3.94 -10.27 10.22
N PRO A 32 -3.52 -10.56 8.96
CA PRO A 32 -2.71 -9.65 8.16
C PRO A 32 -3.28 -8.22 7.97
N PRO A 33 -4.60 -7.99 7.84
CA PRO A 33 -5.16 -6.64 7.77
C PRO A 33 -4.90 -5.80 9.04
N GLN A 34 -4.86 -6.41 10.21
CA GLN A 34 -4.55 -5.70 11.47
C GLN A 34 -3.09 -5.29 11.51
N THR A 35 -2.18 -6.24 11.27
CA THR A 35 -0.73 -5.96 11.22
C THR A 35 -0.41 -4.87 10.19
N TYR A 36 -1.12 -4.86 9.06
CA TYR A 36 -0.99 -3.81 8.06
C TYR A 36 -1.29 -2.42 8.63
N PHE A 37 -2.46 -2.23 9.26
CA PHE A 37 -2.84 -0.92 9.81
C PHE A 37 -1.98 -0.50 11.00
N GLU A 38 -1.53 -1.45 11.83
CA GLU A 38 -0.56 -1.18 12.90
C GLU A 38 0.78 -0.68 12.36
N ALA A 39 1.30 -1.31 11.30
CA ALA A 39 2.51 -0.86 10.62
C ALA A 39 2.33 0.54 10.00
N MET A 40 1.19 0.78 9.34
CA MET A 40 0.87 2.09 8.77
C MET A 40 0.75 3.18 9.85
N PHE A 41 0.16 2.86 11.01
CA PHE A 41 0.10 3.77 12.14
C PHE A 41 1.49 4.14 12.68
N SER A 42 2.35 3.13 12.84
CA SER A 42 3.73 3.27 13.34
C SER A 42 4.57 4.15 12.40
N ILE A 43 4.57 3.86 11.10
CA ILE A 43 5.33 4.63 10.09
C ILE A 43 4.76 6.06 9.96
N GLY A 44 3.45 6.16 9.82
CA GLY A 44 2.73 7.42 9.69
C GLY A 44 2.86 8.11 8.32
N PRO A 45 1.96 9.07 8.03
CA PRO A 45 1.85 9.69 6.72
C PRO A 45 3.04 10.61 6.39
N GLY A 46 3.62 11.28 7.39
CA GLY A 46 4.77 12.17 7.19
C GLY A 46 5.98 11.43 6.63
N THR A 47 6.29 10.25 7.17
CA THR A 47 7.38 9.40 6.67
C THR A 47 7.11 8.94 5.24
N MET A 48 5.86 8.59 4.91
CA MET A 48 5.49 8.18 3.54
C MET A 48 5.59 9.33 2.54
N LEU A 49 5.24 10.57 2.94
CA LEU A 49 5.43 11.76 2.11
C LEU A 49 6.91 12.04 1.84
N ILE A 50 7.76 11.94 2.87
CA ILE A 50 9.20 12.09 2.72
C ILE A 50 9.74 11.02 1.76
N ALA A 51 9.31 9.77 1.92
CA ALA A 51 9.69 8.69 1.01
C ALA A 51 9.26 8.98 -0.44
N MET A 52 8.08 9.54 -0.66
CA MET A 52 7.59 9.92 -1.99
C MET A 52 8.48 10.99 -2.64
N LEU A 53 8.79 12.05 -1.88
CA LEU A 53 9.64 13.15 -2.34
C LEU A 53 11.05 12.65 -2.67
N LEU A 54 11.67 11.88 -1.77
CA LEU A 54 12.99 11.31 -2.00
C LEU A 54 13.00 10.38 -3.22
N SER A 55 11.94 9.60 -3.41
CA SER A 55 11.80 8.72 -4.58
C SER A 55 11.70 9.52 -5.88
N SER A 56 10.92 10.61 -5.90
CA SER A 56 10.84 11.51 -7.06
C SER A 56 12.19 12.16 -7.37
N ILE A 57 12.94 12.58 -6.35
CA ILE A 57 14.29 13.15 -6.50
C ILE A 57 15.25 12.11 -7.08
N LEU A 58 15.15 10.85 -6.64
CA LEU A 58 15.94 9.76 -7.21
C LEU A 58 15.62 9.54 -8.70
N VAL A 59 14.33 9.52 -9.06
CA VAL A 59 13.92 9.41 -10.47
C VAL A 59 14.51 10.57 -11.28
N TYR A 60 14.43 11.79 -10.76
CA TYR A 60 15.05 12.96 -11.38
C TYR A 60 16.55 12.76 -11.63
N ALA A 61 17.29 12.34 -10.60
CA ALA A 61 18.74 12.16 -10.66
C ALA A 61 19.17 11.08 -11.68
N MET A 62 18.35 10.03 -11.86
CA MET A 62 18.64 8.92 -12.75
C MET A 62 18.13 9.12 -14.19
N THR A 63 17.25 10.10 -14.41
CA THR A 63 16.64 10.35 -15.73
C THR A 63 16.74 11.84 -16.09
N ASN A 64 15.71 12.64 -15.84
CA ASN A 64 15.70 14.09 -16.01
C ASN A 64 14.58 14.75 -15.18
N LEU A 65 14.56 16.08 -15.13
CA LEU A 65 13.61 16.84 -14.30
C LEU A 65 12.16 16.55 -14.65
N ARG A 66 11.84 16.47 -15.94
CA ARG A 66 10.49 16.18 -16.42
C ARG A 66 9.99 14.83 -15.90
N LYS A 67 10.84 13.80 -15.93
CA LYS A 67 10.51 12.45 -15.46
C LYS A 67 10.35 12.38 -13.94
N GLY A 68 11.16 13.14 -13.20
CA GLY A 68 10.99 13.29 -11.75
C GLY A 68 9.62 13.87 -11.37
N ILE A 69 9.17 14.91 -12.10
CA ILE A 69 7.85 15.52 -11.92
C ILE A 69 6.72 14.56 -12.33
N GLU A 70 6.86 13.88 -13.49
CA GLU A 70 5.89 12.86 -13.93
C GLU A 70 5.71 11.76 -12.86
N ALA A 71 6.81 11.29 -12.26
CA ALA A 71 6.77 10.28 -11.19
C ALA A 71 6.06 10.79 -9.93
N LEU A 72 6.31 12.03 -9.51
CA LEU A 72 5.64 12.63 -8.37
C LEU A 72 4.13 12.76 -8.60
N VAL A 73 3.72 13.24 -9.78
CA VAL A 73 2.30 13.38 -10.15
C VAL A 73 1.61 12.01 -10.15
N ILE A 74 2.26 10.99 -10.71
CA ILE A 74 1.74 9.62 -10.68
C ILE A 74 1.56 9.13 -9.24
N GLY A 75 2.56 9.32 -8.38
CA GLY A 75 2.48 8.93 -6.97
C GLY A 75 1.31 9.60 -6.23
N LEU A 76 1.10 10.90 -6.46
CA LEU A 76 -0.01 11.65 -5.86
C LEU A 76 -1.36 11.18 -6.38
N VAL A 77 -1.53 11.04 -7.70
CA VAL A 77 -2.80 10.57 -8.28
C VAL A 77 -3.12 9.15 -7.82
N CYS A 78 -2.12 8.27 -7.77
CA CYS A 78 -2.29 6.90 -7.29
C CYS A 78 -2.62 6.84 -5.79
N THR A 79 -2.09 7.77 -4.97
CA THR A 79 -2.44 7.89 -3.54
C THR A 79 -3.94 8.07 -3.35
N PHE A 80 -4.56 8.99 -4.10
CA PHE A 80 -5.97 9.30 -3.93
C PHE A 80 -6.89 8.25 -4.57
N LEU A 81 -6.61 7.85 -5.81
CA LEU A 81 -7.50 6.95 -6.55
C LEU A 81 -7.32 5.49 -6.13
N ILE A 82 -6.09 5.00 -6.21
CA ILE A 82 -5.79 3.58 -5.98
C ILE A 82 -5.61 3.32 -4.49
N GLY A 83 -4.92 4.21 -3.78
CA GLY A 83 -4.76 4.14 -2.33
C GLY A 83 -6.10 4.09 -1.63
N GLY A 84 -7.04 4.99 -1.97
CA GLY A 84 -8.40 4.96 -1.42
C GLY A 84 -9.10 3.62 -1.62
N PHE A 85 -9.08 3.10 -2.84
CA PHE A 85 -9.70 1.81 -3.17
C PHE A 85 -9.04 0.64 -2.40
N VAL A 86 -7.71 0.56 -2.40
CA VAL A 86 -6.98 -0.53 -1.74
C VAL A 86 -7.20 -0.49 -0.23
N THR A 87 -7.07 0.69 0.40
CA THR A 87 -7.30 0.84 1.84
C THR A 87 -8.71 0.39 2.21
N MET A 88 -9.74 0.82 1.48
CA MET A 88 -11.13 0.43 1.74
C MET A 88 -11.35 -1.10 1.71
N ASN A 89 -10.68 -1.81 0.79
CA ASN A 89 -10.76 -3.27 0.74
C ASN A 89 -10.05 -3.94 1.93
N ILE A 90 -8.93 -3.38 2.41
CA ILE A 90 -8.24 -3.90 3.60
C ILE A 90 -9.07 -3.62 4.86
N GLU A 91 -9.73 -2.45 4.95
CA GLU A 91 -10.68 -2.15 6.03
C GLU A 91 -11.85 -3.13 6.03
N GLN A 92 -12.40 -3.44 4.85
CA GLN A 92 -13.47 -4.43 4.71
C GLN A 92 -13.01 -5.83 5.12
N ALA A 93 -11.81 -6.25 4.74
CA ALA A 93 -11.22 -7.51 5.16
C ALA A 93 -11.05 -7.56 6.70
N LEU A 94 -10.59 -6.46 7.30
CA LEU A 94 -10.46 -6.35 8.76
C LEU A 94 -11.82 -6.45 9.47
N SER A 95 -12.86 -5.79 8.92
CA SER A 95 -14.23 -5.86 9.45
C SER A 95 -14.82 -7.27 9.34
N ASN A 96 -14.60 -7.96 8.22
CA ASN A 96 -15.02 -9.35 8.05
C ASN A 96 -14.32 -10.26 9.07
N ASN A 97 -13.02 -10.08 9.29
CA ASN A 97 -12.27 -10.85 10.27
C ASN A 97 -12.79 -10.64 11.70
N LEU A 98 -13.20 -9.41 12.05
CA LEU A 98 -13.78 -9.10 13.36
C LEU A 98 -15.13 -9.79 13.56
N ASN A 99 -15.95 -9.85 12.50
CA ASN A 99 -17.21 -10.58 12.51
C ASN A 99 -16.98 -12.09 12.66
N ASP A 100 -16.03 -12.66 11.92
CA ASP A 100 -15.69 -14.08 11.98
C ASP A 100 -15.14 -14.49 13.36
N ALA A 101 -14.41 -13.59 14.03
CA ALA A 101 -13.91 -13.80 15.39
C ALA A 101 -15.01 -13.73 16.48
N GLY A 102 -16.28 -13.54 16.12
CA GLY A 102 -17.41 -13.46 17.06
C GLY A 102 -17.50 -12.14 17.83
N ALA A 103 -16.76 -11.11 17.40
CA ALA A 103 -16.67 -9.82 18.06
C ALA A 103 -17.36 -8.70 17.27
N SER A 104 -18.39 -9.03 16.49
CA SER A 104 -19.15 -8.11 15.63
C SER A 104 -19.75 -6.89 16.34
N ASN A 105 -19.87 -6.95 17.67
CA ASN A 105 -20.42 -5.87 18.50
C ASN A 105 -19.35 -4.88 19.00
N LEU A 106 -18.07 -5.15 18.76
CA LEU A 106 -16.98 -4.22 19.10
C LEU A 106 -16.81 -3.19 17.98
N PRO A 107 -16.63 -1.89 18.31
CA PRO A 107 -16.33 -0.90 17.31
C PRO A 107 -14.93 -1.14 16.73
N LEU A 108 -14.84 -1.30 15.41
CA LEU A 108 -13.58 -1.29 14.68
C LEU A 108 -13.11 0.15 14.50
N GLU A 109 -12.16 0.62 15.32
CA GLU A 109 -11.62 1.98 15.21
C GLU A 109 -10.25 1.96 14.55
N ILE A 110 -10.21 2.24 13.24
CA ILE A 110 -8.96 2.47 12.52
C ILE A 110 -8.65 3.97 12.60
N LYS A 111 -7.50 4.31 13.16
CA LYS A 111 -7.10 5.72 13.30
C LYS A 111 -6.83 6.34 11.93
N ASP A 112 -7.34 7.55 11.69
CA ASP A 112 -7.13 8.33 10.45
C ASP A 112 -5.66 8.41 10.02
N ARG A 113 -4.74 8.48 10.99
CA ARG A 113 -3.30 8.45 10.74
C ARG A 113 -2.87 7.22 9.93
N ALA A 114 -3.40 6.04 10.26
CA ALA A 114 -3.10 4.79 9.56
C ALA A 114 -3.73 4.77 8.16
N ILE A 115 -4.95 5.29 8.03
CA ILE A 115 -5.68 5.41 6.74
C ILE A 115 -4.89 6.32 5.77
N HIS A 116 -4.47 7.50 6.22
CA HIS A 116 -3.68 8.40 5.40
C HIS A 116 -2.31 7.84 5.03
N ALA A 117 -1.64 7.16 5.97
CA ALA A 117 -0.38 6.48 5.69
C ALA A 117 -0.55 5.35 4.66
N SER A 118 -1.65 4.58 4.75
CA SER A 118 -2.03 3.54 3.81
C SER A 118 -2.20 4.09 2.38
N HIS A 119 -2.95 5.19 2.22
CA HIS A 119 -3.10 5.85 0.91
C HIS A 119 -1.75 6.20 0.29
N LEU A 120 -0.87 6.84 1.07
CA LEU A 120 0.44 7.29 0.61
C LEU A 120 1.38 6.13 0.31
N PHE A 121 1.30 5.05 1.10
CA PHE A 121 2.06 3.84 0.86
C PHE A 121 1.73 3.23 -0.50
N VAL A 122 0.44 3.09 -0.82
CA VAL A 122 -0.01 2.58 -2.12
C VAL A 122 0.46 3.51 -3.24
N GLY A 123 0.33 4.83 -3.07
CA GLY A 123 0.85 5.80 -4.04
C GLY A 123 2.36 5.64 -4.30
N ASN A 124 3.14 5.42 -3.24
CA ASN A 124 4.58 5.15 -3.35
C ASN A 124 4.91 3.87 -4.11
N LEU A 125 4.16 2.79 -3.88
CA LEU A 125 4.34 1.53 -4.62
C LEU A 125 4.14 1.73 -6.12
N PHE A 126 3.13 2.50 -6.53
CA PHE A 126 2.89 2.80 -7.94
C PHE A 126 3.95 3.70 -8.56
N LEU A 127 4.44 4.70 -7.81
CA LEU A 127 5.58 5.51 -8.22
C LEU A 127 6.80 4.63 -8.49
N TRP A 128 7.11 3.71 -7.58
CA TRP A 128 8.24 2.79 -7.70
C TRP A 128 8.05 1.81 -8.86
N ALA A 129 6.87 1.22 -8.99
CA ALA A 129 6.57 0.33 -10.11
C ALA A 129 6.77 1.03 -11.47
N ASN A 130 6.28 2.27 -11.60
CA ASN A 130 6.49 3.07 -12.81
C ASN A 130 7.97 3.37 -13.05
N PHE A 131 8.72 3.72 -12.00
CA PHE A 131 10.14 3.96 -12.08
C PHE A 131 10.93 2.71 -12.53
N PHE A 132 10.67 1.55 -11.91
CA PHE A 132 11.34 0.30 -12.29
C PHE A 132 11.05 -0.08 -13.75
N LEU A 133 9.82 0.09 -14.24
CA LEU A 133 9.48 -0.14 -15.63
C LEU A 133 10.30 0.74 -16.58
N GLU A 134 10.48 2.03 -16.24
CA GLU A 134 11.30 2.95 -17.03
C GLU A 134 12.79 2.54 -17.01
N VAL A 135 13.33 2.14 -15.86
CA VAL A 135 14.71 1.64 -15.74
C VAL A 135 14.93 0.39 -16.60
N PHE A 136 14.00 -0.58 -16.57
CA PHE A 136 14.08 -1.78 -17.42
C PHE A 136 14.01 -1.44 -18.90
N ARG A 137 13.18 -0.46 -19.28
CA ARG A 137 13.08 0.02 -20.66
C ARG A 137 14.38 0.65 -21.14
N LEU A 138 15.00 1.50 -20.32
CA LEU A 138 16.27 2.16 -20.67
C LEU A 138 17.41 1.14 -20.77
N ARG A 139 17.51 0.19 -19.85
CA ARG A 139 18.53 -0.88 -19.89
C ARG A 139 18.48 -1.71 -21.17
N LYS A 140 17.29 -1.94 -21.75
CA LYS A 140 17.15 -2.65 -23.02
C LYS A 140 17.76 -1.91 -24.21
N ILE A 141 17.80 -0.58 -24.18
CA ILE A 141 18.37 0.24 -25.26
C ILE A 141 19.90 0.15 -25.23
N THR A 142 20.50 0.16 -24.03
CA THR A 142 21.97 0.16 -23.86
C THR A 142 22.65 -1.19 -24.16
N ILE A 143 21.91 -2.31 -24.19
CA ILE A 143 22.48 -3.65 -24.47
C ILE A 143 22.57 -3.93 -25.99
N ILE A 144 21.92 -3.11 -26.82
CA ILE A 144 21.83 -3.32 -28.28
C ILE A 144 22.83 -2.44 -29.04
N GLU A 145 23.53 -1.52 -28.35
CA GLU A 145 24.71 -0.80 -28.87
C GLU A 145 26.01 -1.54 -28.51
#